data_AF-A0A1V4TIG1-F1
#
_entry.id   AF-A0A1V4TIG1-F1
#
_cell.length_a   1.000
_cell.length_b   1.000
_cell.length_c   1.000
_cell.angle_alpha   90.00
_cell.angle_beta   90.00
_cell.angle_gamma   90.00
#
_symmetry.space_group_name_H-M   'P 1'
#
loop_
_entity.id
_entity.type
_entity.pdbx_description
1 polymer ?
#
loop_
_entity_poly.entity_id
_entity_poly.type
_entity_poly.pdbx_seq_one_letter_code
_entity_poly.pdbx_strand_id
1 'polypeptide(L)'
;MSGKTFLDNAQYGKNNWWRYILTSITTWIGPLTLLIIILIPFFIIFHPIKQDVDPENVVNSLGALTFLVLFGIYYALSFFIFYVCTRIIHHQKLIHLITAASHINWKRILKGAGLWFIIIGCAFLIDVIISPTSVEWSFNPAFFILLILSLIIYPIQASFEEIFFRGYLMQGIGLLTKKPAIPLLVTSLIFAVGHFWNGTDVTSGVGMVINMFIFGITLGIITLGENGLETAIGAHIVNNLFITTVISSPELLGDLPSILTAGSQSAVGVPYFILPPILLIMVFWNKKDKLKAAFQTNTKINNINSGSHKIQCTKCKTYNPSIAIYCMECGEKIELEYASLLYKSLAFIIDMILLVVIFVITLITLIVVEVMVNGEVVSDSLLCAIWLVLDITIFFAYFILLEKKGQTIGKMVMGIKIVNEFNQKPISYGQSIIRNLLLIIDLIPYLVPGLIGFIFSFGSEKKQRIGDIIAKTLVIKEEI
;
A
#
# COMPACT_ATOMS: atom_id res chain seq x y z
N MET A 1 26.74 -11.67 22.09
CA MET A 1 26.29 -10.89 20.91
C MET A 1 24.83 -10.58 21.11
N SER A 2 24.44 -9.31 21.19
CA SER A 2 23.05 -8.89 21.42
C SER A 2 22.13 -9.44 20.30
N GLY A 3 21.36 -10.47 20.64
CA GLY A 3 20.61 -11.34 19.72
C GLY A 3 19.32 -10.76 19.14
N LYS A 4 19.37 -9.59 18.46
CA LYS A 4 18.26 -9.08 17.65
C LYS A 4 18.65 -9.08 16.17
N THR A 5 17.90 -9.83 15.37
CA THR A 5 18.02 -9.89 13.91
C THR A 5 17.26 -8.76 13.24
N PHE A 6 17.50 -8.55 11.95
CA PHE A 6 16.74 -7.60 11.14
C PHE A 6 15.22 -7.86 11.16
N LEU A 7 14.79 -9.13 11.18
CA LEU A 7 13.36 -9.44 11.28
C LEU A 7 12.78 -9.13 12.67
N ASP A 8 13.60 -9.17 13.73
CA ASP A 8 13.17 -8.84 15.08
C ASP A 8 12.83 -7.35 15.23
N ASN A 9 13.30 -6.48 14.32
CA ASN A 9 12.94 -5.07 14.30
C ASN A 9 11.44 -4.82 14.10
N ALA A 10 10.72 -5.81 13.56
CA ALA A 10 9.27 -5.77 13.44
C ALA A 10 8.60 -5.45 14.78
N GLN A 11 9.21 -5.83 15.91
CA GLN A 11 8.64 -5.65 17.25
C GLN A 11 8.60 -4.20 17.76
N TYR A 12 9.32 -3.26 17.13
CA TYR A 12 9.40 -1.87 17.61
C TYR A 12 8.16 -1.01 17.27
N GLY A 13 7.16 -1.55 16.59
CA GLY A 13 5.95 -0.84 16.16
C GLY A 13 4.66 -1.56 16.55
N LYS A 14 3.53 -0.93 16.24
CA LYS A 14 2.22 -1.58 16.26
C LYS A 14 2.07 -2.43 15.01
N ASN A 15 1.75 -3.71 15.20
CA ASN A 15 1.86 -4.71 14.14
C ASN A 15 0.54 -5.39 13.76
N ASN A 16 -0.60 -4.80 14.14
CA ASN A 16 -1.89 -5.34 13.74
C ASN A 16 -1.94 -5.41 12.22
N TRP A 17 -2.38 -6.56 11.68
CA TRP A 17 -2.34 -6.86 10.24
C TRP A 17 -3.00 -5.78 9.36
N TRP A 18 -4.08 -5.14 9.83
CA TRP A 18 -4.75 -4.08 9.09
C TRP A 18 -3.86 -2.86 8.83
N ARG A 19 -2.88 -2.59 9.69
CA ARG A 19 -1.92 -1.50 9.51
C ARG A 19 -1.04 -1.77 8.29
N TYR A 20 -0.69 -3.04 8.08
CA TYR A 20 0.07 -3.50 6.91
C TYR A 20 -0.69 -3.30 5.61
N ILE A 21 -1.97 -3.67 5.59
CA ILE A 21 -2.82 -3.48 4.40
C ILE A 21 -3.07 -2.00 4.14
N LEU A 22 -3.48 -1.23 5.16
CA LEU A 22 -3.78 0.20 5.00
C LEU A 22 -2.57 0.98 4.49
N THR A 23 -1.40 0.77 5.10
CA THR A 23 -0.17 1.42 4.65
C THR A 23 0.17 0.99 3.22
N SER A 24 0.07 -0.29 2.89
CA SER A 24 0.36 -0.79 1.53
C SER A 24 -0.55 -0.14 0.48
N ILE A 25 -1.86 -0.14 0.71
CA ILE A 25 -2.85 0.47 -0.20
C ILE A 25 -2.60 1.97 -0.33
N THR A 26 -2.46 2.68 0.79
CA THR A 26 -2.30 4.14 0.80
C THR A 26 -1.00 4.54 0.09
N THR A 27 0.07 3.77 0.29
CA THR A 27 1.38 4.03 -0.32
C THR A 27 1.40 3.83 -1.83
N TRP A 28 0.74 2.80 -2.37
CA TRP A 28 0.78 2.52 -3.81
C TRP A 28 -0.36 3.20 -4.59
N ILE A 29 -1.56 3.31 -4.00
CA ILE A 29 -2.74 3.90 -4.69
C ILE A 29 -2.87 5.41 -4.40
N GLY A 30 -2.46 5.87 -3.22
CA GLY A 30 -2.58 7.27 -2.80
C GLY A 30 -1.86 8.24 -3.75
N PRO A 31 -0.57 8.04 -4.07
CA PRO A 31 0.17 8.88 -5.01
C PRO A 31 -0.46 8.94 -6.39
N LEU A 32 -0.93 7.80 -6.92
CA LEU A 32 -1.61 7.74 -8.21
C LEU A 32 -2.88 8.59 -8.20
N THR A 33 -3.67 8.50 -7.12
CA THR A 33 -4.89 9.30 -6.95
C THR A 33 -4.56 10.80 -6.89
N LEU A 34 -3.52 11.18 -6.14
CA LEU A 34 -3.07 12.58 -6.05
C LEU A 34 -2.59 13.11 -7.41
N LEU A 35 -1.82 12.32 -8.15
CA LEU A 35 -1.35 12.68 -9.49
C LEU A 35 -2.53 12.88 -10.44
N ILE A 36 -3.50 11.97 -10.44
CA ILE A 36 -4.72 12.09 -11.27
C ILE A 36 -5.49 13.37 -10.91
N ILE A 37 -5.70 13.65 -9.61
CA ILE A 37 -6.41 14.85 -9.14
C ILE A 37 -5.70 16.14 -9.54
N ILE A 38 -4.36 16.14 -9.61
CA ILE A 38 -3.58 17.33 -9.98
C ILE A 38 -3.49 17.49 -11.51
N LEU A 39 -3.21 16.40 -12.22
CA LEU A 39 -2.92 16.41 -13.65
C LEU A 39 -4.18 16.57 -14.50
N ILE A 40 -5.33 16.02 -14.09
CA ILE A 40 -6.58 16.15 -14.87
C ILE A 40 -7.04 17.62 -14.97
N PRO A 41 -7.18 18.39 -13.87
CA PRO A 41 -7.55 19.80 -13.97
C PRO A 41 -6.53 20.63 -14.72
N PHE A 42 -5.23 20.37 -14.53
CA PHE A 42 -4.17 21.00 -15.31
C PHE A 42 -4.38 20.75 -16.80
N PHE A 43 -4.63 19.51 -17.19
CA PHE A 43 -4.88 19.15 -18.59
C PHE A 43 -6.13 19.86 -19.15
N ILE A 44 -7.23 19.89 -18.41
CA ILE A 44 -8.47 20.58 -18.81
C ILE A 44 -8.26 22.10 -18.99
N ILE A 45 -7.44 22.73 -18.14
CA ILE A 45 -7.18 24.18 -18.19
C ILE A 45 -6.29 24.55 -19.38
N PHE A 46 -5.24 23.77 -19.64
CA PHE A 46 -4.24 24.10 -20.68
C PHE A 46 -4.56 23.50 -22.05
N HIS A 47 -5.38 22.44 -22.09
CA HIS A 47 -5.95 21.85 -23.29
C HIS A 47 -7.48 21.83 -23.15
N PRO A 48 -8.16 23.00 -23.28
CA PRO A 48 -9.61 23.04 -23.22
C PRO A 48 -10.16 22.06 -24.25
N ILE A 49 -10.97 21.11 -23.77
CA ILE A 49 -11.50 19.97 -24.54
C ILE A 49 -12.25 20.52 -25.77
N LYS A 50 -11.55 20.61 -26.90
CA LYS A 50 -12.19 20.59 -28.21
C LYS A 50 -12.55 19.13 -28.51
N GLN A 51 -13.63 18.90 -29.24
CA GLN A 51 -14.30 17.60 -29.41
C GLN A 51 -13.45 16.44 -30.00
N ASP A 52 -12.16 16.63 -30.28
CA ASP A 52 -11.27 15.64 -30.93
C ASP A 52 -10.02 15.29 -30.10
N VAL A 53 -10.08 15.35 -28.76
CA VAL A 53 -8.96 14.89 -27.92
C VAL A 53 -9.04 13.38 -27.73
N ASP A 54 -8.33 12.64 -28.57
CA ASP A 54 -8.06 11.22 -28.37
C ASP A 54 -7.07 11.03 -27.18
N PRO A 55 -7.46 10.33 -26.10
CA PRO A 55 -6.60 10.08 -24.94
C PRO A 55 -5.26 9.40 -25.32
N GLU A 56 -5.25 8.57 -26.36
CA GLU A 56 -4.05 7.86 -26.81
C GLU A 56 -3.03 8.86 -27.41
N ASN A 57 -3.51 9.86 -28.16
CA ASN A 57 -2.66 10.93 -28.71
C ASN A 57 -2.07 11.84 -27.63
N VAL A 58 -2.76 12.02 -26.49
CA VAL A 58 -2.27 12.81 -25.36
C VAL A 58 -1.13 12.08 -24.64
N VAL A 59 -1.30 10.79 -24.33
CA VAL A 59 -0.27 9.99 -23.67
C VAL A 59 0.95 9.87 -24.59
N ASN A 60 0.75 9.66 -25.89
CA ASN A 60 1.82 9.60 -26.89
C ASN A 60 2.52 10.95 -27.14
N SER A 61 1.90 12.08 -26.77
CA SER A 61 2.53 13.41 -26.84
C SER A 61 3.52 13.70 -25.69
N LEU A 62 3.45 12.94 -24.59
CA LEU A 62 4.37 13.08 -23.47
C LEU A 62 5.70 12.38 -23.81
N GLY A 63 6.78 13.15 -23.91
CA GLY A 63 8.11 12.57 -24.16
C GLY A 63 8.58 11.64 -23.03
N ALA A 64 9.44 10.66 -23.35
CA ALA A 64 9.99 9.67 -22.41
C ALA A 64 10.61 10.27 -21.13
N LEU A 65 11.32 11.39 -21.26
CA LEU A 65 11.88 12.12 -20.10
C LEU A 65 10.80 12.66 -19.16
N THR A 66 9.64 13.06 -19.70
CA THR A 66 8.50 13.52 -18.90
C THR A 66 7.89 12.36 -18.13
N PHE A 67 7.75 11.19 -18.76
CA PHE A 67 7.34 9.97 -18.06
C PHE A 67 8.29 9.60 -16.93
N LEU A 68 9.61 9.67 -17.17
CA LEU A 68 10.60 9.44 -16.11
C LEU A 68 10.44 10.41 -14.93
N VAL A 69 10.17 11.69 -15.19
CA VAL A 69 9.91 12.68 -14.12
C VAL A 69 8.63 12.34 -13.35
N LEU A 70 7.53 12.02 -14.05
CA LEU A 70 6.27 11.63 -13.40
C LEU A 70 6.43 10.34 -12.57
N PHE A 71 7.19 9.38 -13.09
CA PHE A 71 7.58 8.16 -12.39
C PHE A 71 8.37 8.50 -11.11
N GLY A 72 9.34 9.40 -11.20
CA GLY A 72 10.09 9.88 -10.04
C GLY A 72 9.21 10.57 -8.99
N ILE A 73 8.28 11.42 -9.42
CA ILE A 73 7.32 12.09 -8.53
C ILE A 73 6.43 11.06 -7.84
N TYR A 74 5.91 10.07 -8.59
CA TYR A 74 5.11 8.98 -8.03
C TYR A 74 5.87 8.27 -6.91
N TYR A 75 7.09 7.82 -7.15
CA TYR A 75 7.88 7.11 -6.14
C TYR A 75 8.29 7.98 -4.95
N ALA A 76 8.59 9.26 -5.17
CA ALA A 76 8.86 10.21 -4.09
C ALA A 76 7.64 10.40 -3.18
N LEU A 77 6.44 10.55 -3.78
CA LEU A 77 5.18 10.62 -3.04
C LEU A 77 4.86 9.31 -2.33
N SER A 78 5.03 8.16 -2.98
CA SER A 78 4.88 6.83 -2.38
C SER A 78 5.75 6.71 -1.13
N PHE A 79 7.02 7.08 -1.24
CA PHE A 79 7.95 7.00 -0.12
C PHE A 79 7.58 7.99 1.00
N PHE A 80 7.18 9.21 0.67
CA PHE A 80 6.71 10.18 1.66
C PHE A 80 5.47 9.69 2.41
N ILE A 81 4.43 9.23 1.69
CA ILE A 81 3.21 8.68 2.28
C ILE A 81 3.53 7.45 3.13
N PHE A 82 4.41 6.57 2.65
CA PHE A 82 4.88 5.42 3.40
C PHE A 82 5.60 5.83 4.70
N TYR A 83 6.47 6.84 4.65
CA TYR A 83 7.11 7.40 5.83
C TYR A 83 6.07 7.92 6.84
N VAL A 84 5.08 8.69 6.38
CA VAL A 84 4.00 9.18 7.24
C VAL A 84 3.21 8.02 7.85
N CYS A 85 2.85 7.01 7.06
CA CYS A 85 2.11 5.83 7.52
C CYS A 85 2.90 5.04 8.57
N THR A 86 4.19 4.77 8.34
CA THR A 86 5.02 4.06 9.30
C THR A 86 5.17 4.82 10.62
N ARG A 87 5.27 6.16 10.56
CA ARG A 87 5.39 7.01 11.75
C ARG A 87 4.08 7.15 12.53
N ILE A 88 2.95 7.33 11.84
CA ILE A 88 1.65 7.61 12.48
C ILE A 88 0.87 6.32 12.76
N ILE A 89 0.76 5.44 11.76
CA ILE A 89 0.00 4.20 11.87
C ILE A 89 0.82 3.18 12.64
N HIS A 90 2.07 2.91 12.26
CA HIS A 90 2.84 1.88 12.95
C HIS A 90 3.55 2.37 14.21
N HIS A 91 3.68 3.70 14.42
CA HIS A 91 4.55 4.28 15.44
C HIS A 91 5.99 3.74 15.37
N GLN A 92 6.44 3.35 14.18
CA GLN A 92 7.75 2.75 13.95
C GLN A 92 8.67 3.80 13.30
N LYS A 93 9.95 3.77 13.64
CA LYS A 93 10.97 4.59 12.97
C LYS A 93 11.42 3.90 11.69
N LEU A 94 11.61 4.67 10.62
CA LEU A 94 12.07 4.16 9.33
C LEU A 94 13.40 3.38 9.43
N ILE A 95 14.31 3.80 10.30
CA ILE A 95 15.60 3.12 10.50
C ILE A 95 15.45 1.64 10.88
N HIS A 96 14.39 1.26 11.63
CA HIS A 96 14.12 -0.13 12.00
C HIS A 96 13.69 -0.98 10.79
N LEU A 97 13.18 -0.36 9.73
CA LEU A 97 12.88 -1.03 8.46
C LEU A 97 14.11 -1.16 7.57
N ILE A 98 15.16 -0.35 7.81
CA ILE A 98 16.37 -0.33 6.99
C ILE A 98 17.44 -1.25 7.54
N THR A 99 17.68 -1.25 8.85
CA THR A 99 18.85 -1.93 9.43
C THR A 99 18.62 -2.31 10.89
N ALA A 100 19.27 -3.38 11.34
CA ALA A 100 19.33 -3.73 12.76
C ALA A 100 20.27 -2.80 13.56
N ALA A 101 21.11 -2.02 12.87
CA ALA A 101 21.97 -1.03 13.48
C ALA A 101 21.21 0.25 13.88
N SER A 102 21.86 1.13 14.64
CA SER A 102 21.31 2.45 15.00
C SER A 102 21.39 3.49 13.89
N HIS A 103 22.16 3.24 12.83
CA HIS A 103 22.44 4.17 11.74
C HIS A 103 22.66 3.44 10.42
N ILE A 104 22.45 4.13 9.30
CA ILE A 104 22.65 3.62 7.94
C ILE A 104 24.14 3.52 7.64
N ASN A 105 24.58 2.37 7.12
CA ASN A 105 25.97 2.17 6.71
C ASN A 105 26.17 2.47 5.21
N TRP A 106 26.56 3.70 4.90
CA TRP A 106 26.83 4.15 3.52
C TRP A 106 27.91 3.33 2.79
N LYS A 107 28.90 2.78 3.51
CA LYS A 107 29.92 1.92 2.89
C LYS A 107 29.33 0.64 2.32
N ARG A 108 28.25 0.11 2.92
CA ARG A 108 27.54 -1.06 2.40
C ARG A 108 26.73 -0.74 1.15
N ILE A 109 26.10 0.43 1.12
CA ILE A 109 25.42 0.93 -0.10
C ILE A 109 26.43 1.03 -1.25
N LEU A 110 27.57 1.70 -1.03
CA LEU A 110 28.61 1.84 -2.05
C LEU A 110 29.22 0.49 -2.46
N LYS A 111 29.40 -0.44 -1.51
CA LYS A 111 29.84 -1.82 -1.80
C LYS A 111 28.84 -2.54 -2.71
N GLY A 112 27.55 -2.51 -2.38
CA GLY A 112 26.50 -3.16 -3.18
C GLY A 112 26.42 -2.58 -4.59
N ALA A 113 26.45 -1.24 -4.68
CA ALA A 113 26.50 -0.51 -5.94
C ALA A 113 27.72 -0.91 -6.79
N GLY A 114 28.92 -0.85 -6.22
CA GLY A 114 30.15 -1.18 -6.94
C GLY A 114 30.22 -2.63 -7.40
N LEU A 115 29.84 -3.59 -6.54
CA LEU A 115 29.81 -5.01 -6.91
C LEU A 115 28.82 -5.27 -8.05
N TRP A 116 27.60 -4.73 -7.96
CA TRP A 116 26.61 -4.94 -9.01
C TRP A 116 27.01 -4.26 -10.32
N PHE A 117 27.57 -3.04 -10.27
CA PHE A 117 28.07 -2.33 -11.45
C PHE A 117 29.12 -3.15 -12.21
N ILE A 118 30.07 -3.75 -11.48
CA ILE A 118 31.11 -4.60 -12.09
C ILE A 118 30.48 -5.85 -12.71
N ILE A 119 29.59 -6.54 -11.98
CA ILE A 119 28.96 -7.78 -12.48
C ILE A 119 28.13 -7.50 -13.74
N ILE A 120 27.23 -6.52 -13.70
CA ILE A 120 26.34 -6.21 -14.83
C ILE A 120 27.12 -5.59 -15.99
N GLY A 121 28.12 -4.74 -15.71
CA GLY A 121 28.98 -4.14 -16.73
C GLY A 121 29.85 -5.18 -17.44
N CYS A 122 30.44 -6.13 -16.73
CA CYS A 122 31.19 -7.22 -17.35
C CYS A 122 30.29 -8.15 -18.17
N ALA A 123 29.11 -8.51 -17.66
CA ALA A 123 28.14 -9.31 -18.41
C ALA A 123 27.71 -8.61 -19.70
N PHE A 124 27.40 -7.32 -19.61
CA PHE A 124 27.05 -6.49 -20.74
C PHE A 124 28.18 -6.39 -21.78
N LEU A 125 29.42 -6.19 -21.35
CA LEU A 125 30.57 -6.16 -22.26
C LEU A 125 30.74 -7.50 -23.00
N ILE A 126 30.55 -8.62 -22.31
CA ILE A 126 30.59 -9.95 -22.93
C ILE A 126 29.46 -10.09 -23.97
N ASP A 127 28.25 -9.63 -23.67
CA ASP A 127 27.13 -9.64 -24.61
C ASP A 127 27.43 -8.87 -25.88
N VAL A 128 27.95 -7.65 -25.75
CA VAL A 128 28.30 -6.80 -26.89
C VAL A 128 29.42 -7.43 -27.73
N ILE A 129 30.38 -8.13 -27.10
CA ILE A 129 31.45 -8.85 -27.82
C ILE A 129 30.90 -10.05 -28.58
N ILE A 130 29.99 -10.83 -27.98
CA ILE A 130 29.41 -12.04 -28.58
C ILE A 130 28.38 -11.69 -29.67
N SER A 131 27.60 -10.64 -29.45
CA SER A 131 26.51 -10.22 -30.33
C SER A 131 26.51 -8.69 -30.49
N PRO A 132 27.44 -8.12 -31.28
CA PRO A 132 27.54 -6.67 -31.44
C PRO A 132 26.27 -6.01 -32.00
N THR A 133 25.48 -6.75 -32.78
CA THR A 133 24.21 -6.30 -33.36
C THR A 133 23.03 -6.28 -32.37
N SER A 134 23.25 -6.70 -31.12
CA SER A 134 22.23 -6.66 -30.07
C SER A 134 22.05 -5.26 -29.48
N VAL A 135 22.93 -4.32 -29.81
CA VAL A 135 22.89 -2.94 -29.32
C VAL A 135 23.13 -1.96 -30.46
N GLU A 136 22.51 -0.79 -30.37
CA GLU A 136 22.73 0.32 -31.30
C GLU A 136 23.24 1.55 -30.54
N TRP A 137 24.12 2.33 -31.18
CA TRP A 137 24.64 3.55 -30.58
C TRP A 137 23.60 4.67 -30.68
N SER A 138 23.14 5.16 -29.52
CA SER A 138 22.04 6.14 -29.41
C SER A 138 22.44 7.44 -28.70
N PHE A 139 23.71 7.60 -28.35
CA PHE A 139 24.18 8.73 -27.55
C PHE A 139 23.85 10.09 -28.18
N ASN A 140 23.24 10.97 -27.39
CA ASN A 140 23.02 12.37 -27.73
C ASN A 140 23.21 13.28 -26.49
N PRO A 141 23.29 14.61 -26.64
CA PRO A 141 23.49 15.51 -25.50
C PRO A 141 22.39 15.48 -24.42
N ALA A 142 21.16 15.05 -24.75
CA ALA A 142 20.08 14.90 -23.77
C ALA A 142 20.36 13.76 -22.77
N PHE A 143 21.33 12.88 -23.05
CA PHE A 143 21.85 11.89 -22.11
C PHE A 143 22.24 12.51 -20.75
N PHE A 144 22.83 13.71 -20.73
CA PHE A 144 23.22 14.34 -19.47
C PHE A 144 22.00 14.72 -18.60
N ILE A 145 20.87 15.07 -19.24
CA ILE A 145 19.60 15.29 -18.53
C ILE A 145 19.10 13.97 -17.96
N LEU A 146 19.08 12.91 -18.78
CA LEU A 146 18.71 11.56 -18.35
C LEU A 146 19.55 11.10 -17.15
N LEU A 147 20.87 11.27 -17.22
CA LEU A 147 21.80 10.88 -16.17
C LEU A 147 21.50 11.61 -14.85
N ILE A 148 21.31 12.93 -14.89
CA ILE A 148 20.98 13.73 -13.70
C ILE A 148 19.64 13.28 -13.11
N LEU A 149 18.61 13.12 -13.93
CA LEU A 149 17.30 12.65 -13.48
C LEU A 149 17.39 11.25 -12.85
N SER A 150 18.11 10.34 -13.51
CA SER A 150 18.28 8.96 -13.06
C SER A 150 19.04 8.89 -11.72
N LEU A 151 20.07 9.71 -11.54
CA LEU A 151 20.84 9.82 -10.28
C LEU A 151 20.03 10.38 -9.11
N ILE A 152 18.89 11.02 -9.36
CA ILE A 152 17.98 11.51 -8.32
C ILE A 152 16.86 10.49 -8.09
N ILE A 153 16.26 10.00 -9.17
CA ILE A 153 15.03 9.20 -9.13
C ILE A 153 15.30 7.78 -8.64
N TYR A 154 16.30 7.09 -9.18
CA TYR A 154 16.53 5.68 -8.83
C TYR A 154 17.00 5.47 -7.39
N PRO A 155 17.79 6.37 -6.76
CA PRO A 155 18.03 6.29 -5.32
C PRO A 155 16.75 6.36 -4.49
N ILE A 156 15.77 7.17 -4.87
CA ILE A 156 14.48 7.27 -4.16
C ILE A 156 13.66 6.01 -4.43
N GLN A 157 13.49 5.64 -5.69
CA GLN A 157 12.65 4.50 -6.11
C GLN A 157 13.18 3.18 -5.56
N ALA A 158 14.46 2.84 -5.79
CA ALA A 158 15.02 1.57 -5.36
C ALA A 158 15.11 1.49 -3.83
N SER A 159 15.44 2.60 -3.15
CA SER A 159 15.42 2.61 -1.67
C SER A 159 14.01 2.38 -1.13
N PHE A 160 13.01 3.05 -1.70
CA PHE A 160 11.62 2.86 -1.31
C PHE A 160 11.17 1.42 -1.51
N GLU A 161 11.44 0.81 -2.66
CA GLU A 161 11.06 -0.57 -2.93
C GLU A 161 11.76 -1.56 -1.99
N GLU A 162 13.07 -1.42 -1.77
CA GLU A 162 13.76 -2.29 -0.82
C GLU A 162 13.21 -2.13 0.60
N ILE A 163 12.96 -0.88 1.03
CA ILE A 163 12.34 -0.61 2.33
C ILE A 163 10.93 -1.17 2.42
N PHE A 164 10.13 -1.07 1.36
CA PHE A 164 8.75 -1.53 1.35
C PHE A 164 8.67 -3.06 1.32
N PHE A 165 9.34 -3.71 0.37
CA PHE A 165 9.25 -5.16 0.21
C PHE A 165 10.09 -5.91 1.24
N ARG A 166 11.35 -5.51 1.46
CA ARG A 166 12.31 -6.27 2.29
C ARG A 166 12.40 -5.71 3.69
N GLY A 167 12.21 -4.41 3.87
CA GLY A 167 12.07 -3.79 5.18
C GLY A 167 10.72 -4.08 5.81
N TYR A 168 9.63 -3.71 5.15
CA TYR A 168 8.32 -3.63 5.77
C TYR A 168 7.47 -4.88 5.61
N LEU A 169 7.22 -5.32 4.38
CA LEU A 169 6.43 -6.54 4.13
C LEU A 169 7.13 -7.79 4.67
N MET A 170 8.45 -7.91 4.49
CA MET A 170 9.20 -9.07 4.97
C MET A 170 9.20 -9.16 6.50
N GLN A 171 9.37 -8.04 7.20
CA GLN A 171 9.24 -7.98 8.66
C GLN A 171 7.80 -8.30 9.10
N GLY A 172 6.79 -7.74 8.42
CA GLY A 172 5.38 -8.01 8.72
C GLY A 172 4.98 -9.47 8.55
N ILE A 173 5.34 -10.10 7.43
CA ILE A 173 5.10 -11.54 7.19
C ILE A 173 5.94 -12.40 8.13
N GLY A 174 7.14 -11.94 8.52
CA GLY A 174 8.00 -12.59 9.50
C GLY A 174 7.33 -12.78 10.86
N LEU A 175 6.48 -11.83 11.28
CA LEU A 175 5.69 -11.94 12.51
C LEU A 175 4.69 -13.11 12.48
N LEU A 176 4.19 -13.48 11.30
CA LEU A 176 3.20 -14.55 11.14
C LEU A 176 3.85 -15.93 11.09
N THR A 177 4.98 -16.04 10.40
CA THR A 177 5.52 -17.34 9.98
C THR A 177 6.65 -17.86 10.87
N LYS A 178 7.31 -16.98 11.64
CA LYS A 178 8.46 -17.28 12.52
C LYS A 178 9.63 -17.99 11.83
N LYS A 179 9.61 -18.11 10.50
CA LYS A 179 10.64 -18.75 9.66
C LYS A 179 11.08 -17.74 8.60
N PRO A 180 12.36 -17.35 8.53
CA PRO A 180 12.83 -16.30 7.62
C PRO A 180 12.67 -16.64 6.12
N ALA A 181 12.63 -17.93 5.77
CA ALA A 181 12.47 -18.36 4.38
C ALA A 181 11.10 -18.01 3.77
N ILE A 182 10.03 -18.02 4.57
CA ILE A 182 8.67 -17.73 4.07
C ILE A 182 8.50 -16.25 3.68
N PRO A 183 8.78 -15.26 4.54
CA PRO A 183 8.67 -13.85 4.15
C PRO A 183 9.65 -13.51 3.02
N LEU A 184 10.83 -14.15 2.96
CA LEU A 184 11.76 -14.03 1.84
C LEU A 184 11.11 -14.43 0.51
N LEU A 185 10.56 -15.64 0.42
CA LEU A 185 9.96 -16.16 -0.81
C LEU A 185 8.72 -15.34 -1.21
N VAL A 186 7.84 -15.04 -0.24
CA VAL A 186 6.58 -14.33 -0.51
C VAL A 186 6.85 -12.91 -1.00
N THR A 187 7.74 -12.16 -0.36
CA THR A 187 8.05 -10.77 -0.78
C THR A 187 8.81 -10.72 -2.09
N SER A 188 9.66 -11.72 -2.37
CA SER A 188 10.33 -11.84 -3.68
C SER A 188 9.34 -12.14 -4.79
N LEU A 189 8.34 -12.99 -4.53
CA LEU A 189 7.28 -13.30 -5.49
C LEU A 189 6.36 -12.10 -5.76
N ILE A 190 5.90 -11.40 -4.72
CA ILE A 190 5.06 -10.21 -4.90
C ILE A 190 5.80 -9.14 -5.70
N PHE A 191 7.07 -8.90 -5.38
CA PHE A 191 7.93 -8.00 -6.14
C PHE A 191 8.03 -8.42 -7.61
N ALA A 192 8.33 -9.69 -7.86
CA ALA A 192 8.50 -10.24 -9.20
C ALA A 192 7.24 -10.11 -10.06
N VAL A 193 6.05 -10.42 -9.51
CA VAL A 193 4.78 -10.31 -10.23
C VAL A 193 4.49 -8.87 -10.67
N GLY A 194 4.91 -7.87 -9.88
CA GLY A 194 4.79 -6.46 -10.25
C GLY A 194 5.56 -6.08 -11.52
N HIS A 195 6.52 -6.92 -11.95
CA HIS A 195 7.34 -6.69 -13.14
C HIS A 195 6.85 -7.45 -14.38
N PHE A 196 5.70 -8.13 -14.31
CA PHE A 196 5.12 -8.81 -15.47
C PHE A 196 4.91 -7.85 -16.65
N TRP A 197 4.46 -6.62 -16.36
CA TRP A 197 4.21 -5.57 -17.36
C TRP A 197 5.48 -4.91 -17.92
N ASN A 198 6.67 -5.35 -17.50
CA ASN A 198 7.91 -4.91 -18.14
C ASN A 198 8.17 -5.68 -19.45
N GLY A 199 7.42 -6.75 -19.73
CA GLY A 199 7.44 -7.44 -21.02
C GLY A 199 6.34 -6.93 -21.95
N THR A 200 6.57 -7.03 -23.25
CA THR A 200 5.63 -6.62 -24.30
C THR A 200 4.59 -7.69 -24.65
N ASP A 201 4.89 -8.95 -24.30
CA ASP A 201 4.01 -10.09 -24.51
C ASP A 201 4.03 -11.01 -23.27
N VAL A 202 3.17 -12.03 -23.26
CA VAL A 202 3.04 -12.95 -22.12
C VAL A 202 4.35 -13.70 -21.83
N THR A 203 5.09 -14.11 -22.87
CA THR A 203 6.34 -14.86 -22.75
C THR A 203 7.43 -13.99 -22.15
N SER A 204 7.65 -12.80 -22.71
CA SER A 204 8.61 -11.82 -22.18
C SER A 204 8.23 -11.37 -20.77
N GLY A 205 6.94 -11.15 -20.50
CA GLY A 205 6.43 -10.83 -19.17
C GLY A 205 6.69 -11.91 -18.12
N VAL A 206 6.45 -13.19 -18.45
CA VAL A 206 6.82 -14.32 -17.57
C VAL A 206 8.33 -14.39 -17.36
N GLY A 207 9.12 -14.14 -18.41
CA GLY A 207 10.59 -14.04 -18.32
C GLY A 207 11.05 -12.95 -17.33
N MET A 208 10.41 -11.78 -17.37
CA MET A 208 10.66 -10.68 -16.42
C MET A 208 10.33 -11.10 -14.98
N VAL A 209 9.19 -11.77 -14.75
CA VAL A 209 8.85 -12.28 -13.41
C VAL A 209 9.91 -13.25 -12.89
N ILE A 210 10.38 -14.19 -13.71
CA ILE A 210 11.40 -15.16 -13.30
C ILE A 210 12.72 -14.45 -12.93
N ASN A 211 13.19 -13.54 -13.79
CA ASN A 211 14.41 -12.78 -13.54
C ASN A 211 14.31 -11.92 -12.26
N MET A 212 13.18 -11.23 -12.08
CA MET A 212 12.93 -10.37 -10.93
C MET A 212 12.72 -11.16 -9.63
N PHE A 213 12.22 -12.39 -9.73
CA PHE A 213 12.17 -13.30 -8.58
C PHE A 213 13.57 -13.68 -8.11
N ILE A 214 14.47 -14.04 -9.04
CA ILE A 214 15.87 -14.41 -8.74
C ILE A 214 16.66 -13.21 -8.21
N PHE A 215 16.44 -12.02 -8.77
CA PHE A 215 17.02 -10.79 -8.24
C PHE A 215 16.47 -10.46 -6.84
N GLY A 216 15.14 -10.50 -6.67
CA GLY A 216 14.47 -10.20 -5.41
C GLY A 216 14.87 -11.14 -4.27
N ILE A 217 14.93 -12.45 -4.53
CA ILE A 217 15.38 -13.42 -3.53
C ILE A 217 16.85 -13.22 -3.17
N THR A 218 17.70 -12.86 -4.14
CA THR A 218 19.11 -12.54 -3.90
C THR A 218 19.26 -11.35 -2.95
N LEU A 219 18.59 -10.24 -3.25
CA LEU A 219 18.63 -9.04 -2.40
C LEU A 219 18.05 -9.31 -1.01
N GLY A 220 16.99 -10.13 -0.93
CA GLY A 220 16.42 -10.58 0.35
C GLY A 220 17.38 -11.43 1.18
N ILE A 221 18.15 -12.34 0.57
CA ILE A 221 19.17 -13.15 1.26
C ILE A 221 20.29 -12.25 1.79
N ILE A 222 20.75 -11.29 0.98
CA ILE A 222 21.75 -10.30 1.40
C ILE A 222 21.24 -9.53 2.62
N THR A 223 19.99 -9.07 2.56
CA THR A 223 19.34 -8.32 3.64
C THR A 223 19.33 -9.10 4.95
N LEU A 224 18.87 -10.35 4.93
CA LEU A 224 18.80 -11.21 6.11
C LEU A 224 20.20 -11.54 6.64
N GLY A 225 21.16 -11.83 5.77
CA GLY A 225 22.52 -12.21 6.17
C GLY A 225 23.38 -11.04 6.67
N GLU A 226 23.17 -9.82 6.18
CA GLU A 226 23.86 -8.62 6.67
C GLU A 226 23.09 -7.84 7.75
N ASN A 227 21.88 -8.30 8.08
CA ASN A 227 20.93 -7.65 8.99
C ASN A 227 20.60 -6.19 8.62
N GLY A 228 20.45 -5.92 7.32
CA GLY A 228 20.11 -4.59 6.83
C GLY A 228 20.06 -4.51 5.30
N LEU A 229 19.31 -3.53 4.80
CA LEU A 229 19.03 -3.33 3.38
C LEU A 229 20.17 -2.66 2.62
N GLU A 230 21.21 -2.15 3.29
CA GLU A 230 22.12 -1.17 2.68
C GLU A 230 22.81 -1.70 1.41
N THR A 231 23.33 -2.93 1.45
CA THR A 231 23.95 -3.55 0.26
C THR A 231 22.92 -3.83 -0.84
N ALA A 232 21.70 -4.22 -0.48
CA ALA A 232 20.63 -4.46 -1.44
C ALA A 232 20.18 -3.18 -2.16
N ILE A 233 20.00 -2.09 -1.40
CA ILE A 233 19.69 -0.76 -1.93
C ILE A 233 20.75 -0.33 -2.94
N GLY A 234 22.04 -0.46 -2.60
CA GLY A 234 23.12 -0.09 -3.51
C GLY A 234 23.09 -0.87 -4.83
N ALA A 235 22.91 -2.19 -4.77
CA ALA A 235 22.82 -3.03 -5.97
C ALA A 235 21.60 -2.68 -6.82
N HIS A 236 20.43 -2.48 -6.20
CA HIS A 236 19.20 -2.14 -6.91
C HIS A 236 19.27 -0.74 -7.56
N ILE A 237 19.84 0.27 -6.88
CA ILE A 237 20.06 1.59 -7.48
C ILE A 237 20.87 1.49 -8.77
N VAL A 238 21.98 0.75 -8.72
CA VAL A 238 22.85 0.58 -9.89
C VAL A 238 22.18 -0.22 -10.99
N ASN A 239 21.38 -1.23 -10.64
CA ASN A 239 20.61 -1.99 -11.62
C ASN A 239 19.77 -1.05 -12.50
N ASN A 240 19.00 -0.18 -11.86
CA ASN A 240 18.07 0.68 -12.57
C ASN A 240 18.79 1.83 -13.28
N LEU A 241 19.86 2.38 -12.67
CA LEU A 241 20.75 3.32 -13.36
C LEU A 241 21.35 2.71 -14.63
N PHE A 242 21.86 1.48 -14.56
CA PHE A 242 22.52 0.83 -15.70
C PHE A 242 21.54 0.57 -16.83
N ILE A 243 20.40 -0.07 -16.53
CA ILE A 243 19.35 -0.38 -17.53
C ILE A 243 18.76 0.89 -18.14
N THR A 244 18.75 2.01 -17.43
CA THR A 244 18.16 3.25 -17.96
C THR A 244 19.17 4.10 -18.73
N THR A 245 20.40 4.19 -18.24
CA THR A 245 21.39 5.13 -18.79
C THR A 245 22.34 4.49 -19.80
N VAL A 246 22.68 3.21 -19.62
CA VAL A 246 23.64 2.51 -20.49
C VAL A 246 22.93 1.84 -21.67
N ILE A 247 21.90 1.03 -21.39
CA ILE A 247 21.17 0.28 -22.41
C ILE A 247 19.67 0.30 -22.13
N SER A 248 18.96 1.27 -22.72
CA SER A 248 17.50 1.36 -22.55
C SER A 248 16.75 0.57 -23.63
N SER A 249 15.57 0.05 -23.28
CA SER A 249 14.58 -0.42 -24.24
C SER A 249 13.38 0.55 -24.23
N PRO A 250 12.75 0.81 -25.39
CA PRO A 250 11.59 1.72 -25.47
C PRO A 250 10.34 1.26 -24.70
N GLU A 251 10.36 0.07 -24.11
CA GLU A 251 9.15 -0.66 -23.71
C GLU A 251 8.46 -0.06 -22.47
N LEU A 252 9.21 0.31 -21.42
CA LEU A 252 8.61 0.74 -20.15
C LEU A 252 8.48 2.26 -20.00
N LEU A 253 9.46 3.03 -20.45
CA LEU A 253 9.53 4.49 -20.27
C LEU A 253 9.56 5.26 -21.60
N GLY A 254 9.40 4.56 -22.72
CA GLY A 254 9.61 5.13 -24.05
C GLY A 254 11.09 5.24 -24.41
N ASP A 255 11.36 5.89 -25.55
CA ASP A 255 12.70 6.07 -26.08
C ASP A 255 13.49 7.11 -25.26
N LEU A 256 14.34 6.64 -24.34
CA LEU A 256 15.18 7.48 -23.49
C LEU A 256 16.52 7.74 -24.17
N PRO A 257 17.15 8.91 -23.98
CA PRO A 257 18.44 9.23 -24.58
C PRO A 257 19.60 8.54 -23.84
N SER A 258 19.59 7.20 -23.80
CA SER A 258 20.66 6.36 -23.25
C SER A 258 21.89 6.32 -24.16
N ILE A 259 23.00 5.78 -23.65
CA ILE A 259 24.23 5.61 -24.45
C ILE A 259 23.97 4.64 -25.62
N LEU A 260 23.28 3.54 -25.33
CA LEU A 260 22.90 2.50 -26.27
C LEU A 260 21.41 2.19 -26.16
N THR A 261 20.81 1.71 -27.24
CA THR A 261 19.47 1.12 -27.27
C THR A 261 19.53 -0.36 -27.62
N ALA A 262 18.53 -1.13 -27.17
CA ALA A 262 18.40 -2.53 -27.56
C ALA A 262 18.14 -2.65 -29.07
N GLY A 263 18.95 -3.47 -29.76
CA GLY A 263 18.88 -3.69 -31.20
C GLY A 263 17.80 -4.69 -31.62
N SER A 264 17.69 -4.93 -32.94
CA SER A 264 16.61 -5.72 -33.55
C SER A 264 16.70 -7.23 -33.39
N GLN A 265 17.84 -7.79 -32.96
CA GLN A 265 18.03 -9.23 -32.77
C GLN A 265 18.13 -9.58 -31.28
N SER A 266 17.38 -10.60 -30.87
CA SER A 266 17.48 -11.19 -29.53
C SER A 266 18.90 -11.73 -29.33
N ALA A 267 19.66 -11.12 -28.43
CA ALA A 267 20.96 -11.66 -28.05
C ALA A 267 20.79 -13.07 -27.47
N VAL A 268 21.58 -14.04 -27.95
CA VAL A 268 21.80 -15.34 -27.25
C VAL A 268 22.76 -15.12 -26.06
N GLY A 269 22.82 -13.89 -25.53
CA GLY A 269 23.84 -13.40 -24.61
C GLY A 269 23.88 -14.10 -23.25
N VAL A 270 24.76 -13.61 -22.39
CA VAL A 270 24.90 -13.93 -20.97
C VAL A 270 23.52 -14.00 -20.33
N PRO A 271 23.10 -15.17 -19.83
CA PRO A 271 21.80 -15.29 -19.20
C PRO A 271 21.78 -14.48 -17.90
N TYR A 272 21.13 -13.31 -17.88
CA TYR A 272 21.18 -12.35 -16.76
C TYR A 272 20.72 -12.94 -15.41
N PHE A 273 19.95 -14.03 -15.42
CA PHE A 273 19.56 -14.75 -14.20
C PHE A 273 20.75 -15.37 -13.44
N ILE A 274 21.93 -15.53 -14.05
CA ILE A 274 23.14 -16.04 -13.38
C ILE A 274 23.86 -14.96 -12.55
N LEU A 275 23.60 -13.68 -12.82
CA LEU A 275 24.30 -12.56 -12.19
C LEU A 275 23.95 -12.40 -10.70
N PRO A 276 22.67 -12.51 -10.26
CA PRO A 276 22.34 -12.40 -8.84
C PRO A 276 23.01 -13.48 -7.96
N PRO A 277 23.08 -14.77 -8.35
CA PRO A 277 23.89 -15.77 -7.64
C PRO A 277 25.38 -15.39 -7.51
N ILE A 278 25.99 -14.78 -8.52
CA ILE A 278 27.38 -14.30 -8.45
C ILE A 278 27.52 -13.21 -7.39
N LEU A 279 26.57 -12.26 -7.34
CA LEU A 279 26.53 -11.23 -6.30
C LEU A 279 26.47 -11.85 -4.89
N LEU A 280 25.63 -12.88 -4.68
CA LEU A 280 25.56 -13.59 -3.40
C LEU A 280 26.91 -14.19 -3.00
N ILE A 281 27.58 -14.87 -3.93
CA ILE A 281 28.89 -15.48 -3.70
C ILE A 281 29.91 -14.41 -3.31
N MET A 282 29.96 -13.28 -4.02
CA MET A 282 30.88 -12.18 -3.72
C MET A 282 30.59 -11.53 -2.36
N VAL A 283 29.32 -11.29 -2.02
CA VAL A 283 28.93 -10.65 -0.76
C VAL A 283 29.27 -11.52 0.45
N PHE A 284 29.03 -12.84 0.33
CA PHE A 284 29.24 -13.81 1.41
C PHE A 284 30.55 -14.60 1.29
N TRP A 285 31.48 -14.17 0.44
CA TRP A 285 32.81 -14.76 0.33
C TRP A 285 33.48 -14.78 1.71
N ASN A 286 33.92 -15.96 2.16
CA ASN A 286 34.46 -16.21 3.51
C ASN A 286 33.54 -15.80 4.68
N LYS A 287 32.21 -15.69 4.47
CA LYS A 287 31.21 -15.30 5.49
C LYS A 287 30.04 -16.29 5.56
N LYS A 288 30.32 -17.58 5.42
CA LYS A 288 29.30 -18.65 5.45
C LYS A 288 28.46 -18.65 6.74
N ASP A 289 29.05 -18.22 7.85
CA ASP A 289 28.34 -18.15 9.14
C ASP A 289 27.21 -17.11 9.13
N LYS A 290 27.39 -15.99 8.42
CA LYS A 290 26.34 -14.97 8.25
C LYS A 290 25.18 -15.47 7.40
N LEU A 291 25.49 -16.22 6.35
CA LEU A 291 24.49 -16.84 5.49
C LEU A 291 23.69 -17.91 6.26
N LYS A 292 24.37 -18.73 7.08
CA LYS A 292 23.69 -19.69 7.96
C LYS A 292 22.81 -18.98 8.99
N ALA A 293 23.29 -17.90 9.60
CA ALA A 293 22.54 -17.11 10.56
C ALA A 293 21.27 -16.47 9.95
N ALA A 294 21.28 -16.12 8.66
CA ALA A 294 20.11 -15.56 7.95
C ALA A 294 18.88 -16.47 7.98
N PHE A 295 19.09 -17.78 8.09
CA PHE A 295 18.03 -18.79 8.06
C PHE A 295 17.80 -19.49 9.41
N GLN A 296 18.53 -19.11 10.46
CA GLN A 296 18.29 -19.63 11.79
C GLN A 296 17.00 -19.04 12.37
N THR A 297 16.10 -19.91 12.83
CA THR A 297 14.88 -19.50 13.54
C THR A 297 15.27 -18.97 14.92
N ASN A 298 15.05 -17.68 15.17
CA ASN A 298 15.13 -17.13 16.52
C ASN A 298 13.90 -17.57 17.33
N THR A 299 13.98 -18.74 17.96
CA THR A 299 13.12 -19.08 19.10
C THR A 299 13.61 -18.33 20.32
N LYS A 300 13.05 -17.14 20.57
CA LYS A 300 12.66 -16.59 21.90
C LYS A 300 12.37 -15.08 21.79
N ILE A 301 11.17 -14.67 22.20
CA ILE A 301 10.88 -14.01 23.49
C ILE A 301 9.36 -13.74 23.57
N ASN A 302 8.77 -14.23 24.66
CA ASN A 302 7.40 -13.96 25.09
C ASN A 302 7.25 -12.54 25.64
N ASN A 303 6.00 -12.05 25.56
CA ASN A 303 5.36 -11.04 26.43
C ASN A 303 6.03 -9.68 26.59
N ILE A 304 5.61 -8.68 25.79
CA ILE A 304 5.58 -7.28 26.25
C ILE A 304 4.36 -6.55 25.65
N ASN A 305 3.51 -6.05 26.56
CA ASN A 305 2.46 -5.01 26.44
C ASN A 305 1.03 -5.38 26.03
N SER A 306 0.26 -5.88 27.00
CA SER A 306 -1.15 -5.47 27.17
C SER A 306 -1.22 -4.37 28.23
N GLY A 307 -1.58 -3.16 27.83
CA GLY A 307 -1.96 -2.09 28.74
C GLY A 307 -3.28 -2.48 29.42
N SER A 308 -3.26 -2.52 30.75
CA SER A 308 -4.35 -3.01 31.59
C SER A 308 -5.52 -2.02 31.65
N HIS A 309 -6.50 -2.19 30.77
CA HIS A 309 -7.86 -1.68 31.02
C HIS A 309 -8.64 -2.71 31.83
N LYS A 310 -9.27 -2.28 32.94
CA LYS A 310 -10.07 -3.15 33.80
C LYS A 310 -11.56 -2.92 33.53
N ILE A 311 -12.35 -4.00 33.44
CA ILE A 311 -13.80 -3.96 33.23
C ILE A 311 -14.49 -4.19 34.58
N GLN A 312 -15.44 -3.33 34.95
CA GLN A 312 -16.16 -3.43 36.22
C GLN A 312 -17.36 -4.37 36.08
N CYS A 313 -17.48 -5.38 36.96
CA CYS A 313 -18.63 -6.28 36.98
C CYS A 313 -19.90 -5.49 37.32
N THR A 314 -20.97 -5.71 36.56
CA THR A 314 -22.26 -5.03 36.77
C THR A 314 -22.90 -5.40 38.10
N LYS A 315 -22.72 -6.65 38.54
CA LYS A 315 -23.27 -7.25 39.76
C LYS A 315 -22.47 -6.93 41.02
N CYS A 316 -21.20 -7.34 41.08
CA CYS A 316 -20.38 -7.20 42.29
C CYS A 316 -19.47 -5.96 42.28
N LYS A 317 -19.48 -5.16 41.21
CA LYS A 317 -18.67 -3.93 41.06
C LYS A 317 -17.15 -4.14 41.10
N THR A 318 -16.67 -5.39 41.06
CA THR A 318 -15.24 -5.73 41.04
C THR A 318 -14.63 -5.52 39.66
N TYR A 319 -13.37 -5.10 39.62
CA TYR A 319 -12.60 -4.90 38.41
C TYR A 319 -11.93 -6.19 37.92
N ASN A 320 -12.28 -6.61 36.71
CA ASN A 320 -11.77 -7.81 36.05
C ASN A 320 -10.82 -7.42 34.88
N PRO A 321 -9.90 -8.30 34.48
CA PRO A 321 -9.07 -8.13 33.28
C PRO A 321 -9.94 -7.90 32.03
N SER A 322 -9.46 -7.13 31.06
CA SER A 322 -10.20 -6.82 29.82
C SER A 322 -10.56 -8.03 28.95
N ILE A 323 -9.97 -9.19 29.24
CA ILE A 323 -10.19 -10.47 28.55
C ILE A 323 -11.11 -11.42 29.34
N ALA A 324 -11.63 -11.01 30.50
CA ALA A 324 -12.42 -11.86 31.36
C ALA A 324 -13.83 -12.07 30.80
N ILE A 325 -14.17 -13.33 30.49
CA ILE A 325 -15.48 -13.77 30.01
C ILE A 325 -16.49 -13.88 31.18
N TYR A 326 -15.99 -14.25 32.36
CA TYR A 326 -16.73 -14.35 33.60
C TYR A 326 -16.09 -13.47 34.66
N CYS A 327 -16.89 -12.96 35.59
CA CYS A 327 -16.36 -12.31 36.77
C CYS A 327 -15.55 -13.32 37.58
N MET A 328 -14.29 -13.01 37.86
CA MET A 328 -13.41 -13.90 38.63
C MET A 328 -13.85 -14.06 40.08
N GLU A 329 -14.73 -13.18 40.57
CA GLU A 329 -15.20 -13.20 41.96
C GLU A 329 -16.60 -13.79 42.10
N CYS A 330 -17.56 -13.37 41.28
CA CYS A 330 -18.95 -13.82 41.41
C CYS A 330 -19.43 -14.77 40.30
N GLY A 331 -18.57 -15.12 39.34
CA GLY A 331 -18.89 -16.03 38.23
C GLY A 331 -19.90 -15.49 37.22
N GLU A 332 -20.36 -14.24 37.36
CA GLU A 332 -21.34 -13.63 36.46
C GLU A 332 -20.74 -13.44 35.07
N LYS A 333 -21.52 -13.71 34.02
CA LYS A 333 -21.09 -13.54 32.63
C LYS A 333 -20.95 -12.04 32.33
N ILE A 334 -19.77 -11.58 31.94
CA ILE A 334 -19.50 -10.16 31.59
C ILE A 334 -19.46 -9.99 30.05
N GLU A 335 -20.00 -10.93 29.30
CA GLU A 335 -19.97 -10.86 27.82
C GLU A 335 -20.93 -9.79 27.29
N LEU A 336 -20.36 -8.72 26.73
CA LEU A 336 -21.08 -7.93 25.72
C LEU A 336 -21.21 -8.77 24.45
N GLU A 337 -22.43 -9.15 24.09
CA GLU A 337 -22.66 -9.84 22.81
C GLU A 337 -22.59 -8.82 21.65
N TYR A 338 -21.38 -8.66 21.10
CA TYR A 338 -21.17 -7.80 19.94
C TYR A 338 -21.98 -8.31 18.75
N ALA A 339 -22.70 -7.40 18.09
CA ALA A 339 -23.41 -7.71 16.86
C ALA A 339 -22.48 -8.41 15.88
N SER A 340 -22.94 -9.52 15.29
CA SER A 340 -22.10 -10.26 14.35
C SER A 340 -21.95 -9.50 13.03
N LEU A 341 -20.88 -9.77 12.31
CA LEU A 341 -20.53 -9.08 11.07
C LEU A 341 -21.67 -9.17 10.03
N LEU A 342 -22.33 -10.33 9.96
CA LEU A 342 -23.47 -10.57 9.09
C LEU A 342 -24.62 -9.59 9.37
N TYR A 343 -24.98 -9.39 10.63
CA TYR A 343 -26.09 -8.50 11.01
C TYR A 343 -25.76 -7.03 10.74
N LYS A 344 -24.49 -6.63 10.89
CA LYS A 344 -24.02 -5.28 10.54
C LYS A 344 -24.06 -5.04 9.04
N SER A 345 -23.60 -6.01 8.24
CA SER A 345 -23.62 -5.92 6.78
C SER A 345 -25.05 -5.90 6.24
N LEU A 346 -25.96 -6.74 6.76
CA LEU A 346 -27.36 -6.73 6.36
C LEU A 346 -28.05 -5.41 6.72
N ALA A 347 -27.81 -4.88 7.93
CA ALA A 347 -28.31 -3.56 8.32
C ALA A 347 -27.82 -2.47 7.35
N PHE A 348 -26.53 -2.50 7.00
CA PHE A 348 -25.95 -1.54 6.06
C PHE A 348 -26.55 -1.67 4.65
N ILE A 349 -26.77 -2.89 4.14
CA ILE A 349 -27.40 -3.12 2.83
C ILE A 349 -28.83 -2.55 2.82
N ILE A 350 -29.62 -2.77 3.89
CA ILE A 350 -30.96 -2.20 4.01
C ILE A 350 -30.92 -0.67 3.97
N ASP A 351 -29.99 -0.07 4.74
CA ASP A 351 -29.79 1.38 4.75
C ASP A 351 -29.40 1.91 3.36
N MET A 352 -28.53 1.20 2.63
CA MET A 352 -28.10 1.59 1.28
C MET A 352 -29.23 1.46 0.24
N ILE A 353 -30.04 0.40 0.29
CA ILE A 353 -31.20 0.24 -0.61
C ILE A 353 -32.18 1.40 -0.41
N LEU A 354 -32.46 1.75 0.84
CA LEU A 354 -33.34 2.87 1.16
C LEU A 354 -32.78 4.20 0.60
N LEU A 355 -31.48 4.45 0.78
CA LEU A 355 -30.84 5.66 0.28
C LEU A 355 -30.84 5.72 -1.25
N VAL A 356 -30.60 4.59 -1.94
CA VAL A 356 -30.69 4.52 -3.41
C VAL A 356 -32.10 4.86 -3.90
N VAL A 357 -33.15 4.35 -3.25
CA VAL A 357 -34.54 4.71 -3.59
C VAL A 357 -34.76 6.21 -3.44
N ILE A 358 -34.25 6.82 -2.35
CA ILE A 358 -34.35 8.27 -2.14
C ILE A 358 -33.60 9.04 -3.23
N PHE A 359 -32.37 8.65 -3.59
CA PHE A 359 -31.57 9.30 -4.64
C PHE A 359 -32.21 9.22 -6.03
N VAL A 360 -32.89 8.11 -6.34
CA VAL A 360 -33.67 7.98 -7.59
C VAL A 360 -34.88 8.90 -7.57
N ILE A 361 -35.58 9.03 -6.44
CA ILE A 361 -36.71 9.94 -6.29
C ILE A 361 -36.24 11.41 -6.42
N THR A 362 -35.12 11.79 -5.80
CA THR A 362 -34.57 13.16 -5.92
C THR A 362 -34.17 13.46 -7.37
N LEU A 363 -33.54 12.51 -8.07
CA LEU A 363 -33.20 12.64 -9.48
C LEU A 363 -34.44 12.86 -10.36
N ILE A 364 -35.45 11.99 -10.23
CA ILE A 364 -36.70 12.09 -11.01
C ILE A 364 -37.39 13.43 -10.73
N THR A 365 -37.42 13.86 -9.47
CA THR A 365 -38.04 15.15 -9.09
C THR A 365 -37.34 16.33 -9.76
N LEU A 366 -36.00 16.34 -9.80
CA LEU A 366 -35.23 17.40 -10.46
C LEU A 366 -35.46 17.42 -11.97
N ILE A 367 -35.49 16.26 -12.62
CA ILE A 367 -35.80 16.14 -14.06
C ILE A 367 -37.22 16.66 -14.35
N VAL A 368 -38.21 16.31 -13.52
CA VAL A 368 -39.58 16.82 -13.68
C VAL A 368 -39.62 18.34 -13.54
N VAL A 369 -38.92 18.91 -12.57
CA VAL A 369 -38.83 20.37 -12.38
C VAL A 369 -38.20 21.05 -13.59
N GLU A 370 -37.10 20.50 -14.11
CA GLU A 370 -36.42 21.02 -15.31
C GLU A 370 -37.37 21.08 -16.52
N VAL A 371 -38.10 19.98 -16.77
CA VAL A 371 -39.11 19.89 -17.84
C VAL A 371 -40.23 20.91 -17.65
N MET A 372 -40.69 21.15 -16.41
CA MET A 372 -41.73 22.13 -16.12
C MET A 372 -41.29 23.59 -16.28
N VAL A 373 -39.99 23.87 -16.19
CA VAL A 373 -39.39 25.23 -16.27
C VAL A 373 -38.82 25.54 -17.67
N ASN A 374 -39.06 24.67 -18.66
CA ASN A 374 -38.62 24.82 -20.05
C ASN A 374 -37.10 24.93 -20.25
N GLY A 375 -36.27 24.39 -19.35
CA GLY A 375 -34.80 24.25 -19.54
C GLY A 375 -33.98 25.55 -19.70
N GLU A 376 -34.61 26.73 -19.82
CA GLU A 376 -33.90 27.99 -20.09
C GLU A 376 -33.26 28.61 -18.84
N VAL A 377 -33.65 28.16 -17.64
CA VAL A 377 -33.26 28.80 -16.37
C VAL A 377 -32.06 28.12 -15.69
N VAL A 378 -31.84 26.82 -15.90
CA VAL A 378 -30.83 26.02 -15.17
C VAL A 378 -30.10 25.10 -16.15
N SER A 379 -28.77 25.15 -16.18
CA SER A 379 -27.97 24.25 -17.02
C SER A 379 -27.90 22.83 -16.45
N ASP A 380 -27.75 21.81 -17.30
CA ASP A 380 -27.58 20.39 -16.93
C ASP A 380 -26.47 20.18 -15.90
N SER A 381 -25.38 20.93 -16.05
CA SER A 381 -24.24 20.91 -15.13
C SER A 381 -24.60 21.39 -13.71
N LEU A 382 -25.47 22.40 -13.61
CA LEU A 382 -25.93 22.94 -12.35
C LEU A 382 -26.95 21.99 -11.69
N LEU A 383 -27.83 21.35 -12.47
CA LEU A 383 -28.75 20.31 -11.98
C LEU A 383 -27.99 19.10 -11.44
N CYS A 384 -26.99 18.62 -12.17
CA CYS A 384 -26.10 17.54 -11.69
C CYS A 384 -25.40 17.92 -10.38
N ALA A 385 -24.89 19.15 -10.28
CA ALA A 385 -24.22 19.63 -9.06
C ALA A 385 -25.20 19.73 -7.88
N ILE A 386 -26.41 20.26 -8.10
CA ILE A 386 -27.47 20.33 -7.08
C ILE A 386 -27.85 18.93 -6.60
N TRP A 387 -28.08 18.01 -7.53
CA TRP A 387 -28.43 16.62 -7.23
C TRP A 387 -27.36 15.94 -6.38
N LEU A 388 -26.09 16.07 -6.78
CA LEU A 388 -24.96 15.49 -6.06
C LEU A 388 -24.84 16.05 -4.64
N VAL A 389 -24.93 17.37 -4.48
CA VAL A 389 -24.85 18.03 -3.16
C VAL A 389 -26.02 17.61 -2.28
N LEU A 390 -27.22 17.52 -2.85
CA LEU A 390 -28.43 17.08 -2.16
C LEU A 390 -28.27 15.64 -1.65
N ASP A 391 -27.83 14.71 -2.50
CA ASP A 391 -27.71 13.30 -2.16
C ASP A 391 -26.60 13.05 -1.12
N ILE A 392 -25.45 13.73 -1.24
CA ILE A 392 -24.40 13.71 -0.21
C ILE A 392 -24.97 14.23 1.13
N THR A 393 -25.72 15.32 1.10
CA THR A 393 -26.32 15.90 2.31
C THR A 393 -27.32 14.93 2.94
N ILE A 394 -28.19 14.31 2.14
CA ILE A 394 -29.17 13.30 2.58
C ILE A 394 -28.46 12.09 3.19
N PHE A 395 -27.41 11.58 2.54
CA PHE A 395 -26.61 10.46 3.01
C PHE A 395 -26.09 10.70 4.44
N PHE A 396 -25.40 11.82 4.63
CA PHE A 396 -24.83 12.15 5.94
C PHE A 396 -25.90 12.46 6.99
N ALA A 397 -26.94 13.23 6.61
CA ALA A 397 -28.04 13.56 7.51
C ALA A 397 -28.76 12.30 8.01
N TYR A 398 -29.03 11.32 7.13
CA TYR A 398 -29.67 10.06 7.48
C TYR A 398 -28.93 9.34 8.61
N PHE A 399 -27.63 9.08 8.43
CA PHE A 399 -26.85 8.37 9.44
C PHE A 399 -26.65 9.21 10.70
N ILE A 400 -26.27 10.49 10.59
CA ILE A 400 -25.95 11.33 11.75
C ILE A 400 -27.17 11.54 12.66
N LEU A 401 -28.34 11.78 12.08
CA LEU A 401 -29.55 12.07 12.83
C LEU A 401 -30.12 10.82 13.50
N LEU A 402 -30.18 9.69 12.80
CA LEU A 402 -30.75 8.45 13.34
C LEU A 402 -29.84 7.81 14.39
N GLU A 403 -28.51 7.81 14.15
CA GLU A 403 -27.56 7.16 15.05
C GLU A 403 -27.51 7.79 16.46
N LYS A 404 -28.08 8.98 16.67
CA LYS A 404 -28.26 9.56 18.00
C LYS A 404 -29.08 8.67 18.93
N LYS A 405 -30.07 7.94 18.40
CA LYS A 405 -30.83 6.93 19.17
C LYS A 405 -30.14 5.56 19.18
N GLY A 406 -28.90 5.50 18.70
CA GLY A 406 -28.15 4.25 18.52
C GLY A 406 -28.63 3.42 17.33
N GLN A 407 -29.52 3.95 16.48
CA GLN A 407 -30.26 3.17 15.50
C GLN A 407 -30.19 3.79 14.09
N THR A 408 -30.37 2.97 13.07
CA THR A 408 -30.73 3.32 11.69
C THR A 408 -31.86 2.38 11.29
N ILE A 409 -32.58 2.60 10.18
CA ILE A 409 -33.67 1.70 9.82
C ILE A 409 -33.16 0.26 9.64
N GLY A 410 -32.02 0.08 8.96
CA GLY A 410 -31.39 -1.23 8.85
C GLY A 410 -31.00 -1.83 10.19
N LYS A 411 -30.48 -1.03 11.14
CA LYS A 411 -30.12 -1.51 12.48
C LYS A 411 -31.33 -1.87 13.34
N MET A 412 -32.44 -1.13 13.20
CA MET A 412 -33.73 -1.45 13.84
C MET A 412 -34.25 -2.80 13.33
N VAL A 413 -34.24 -3.00 12.01
CA VAL A 413 -34.68 -4.26 11.38
C VAL A 413 -33.81 -5.44 11.84
N MET A 414 -32.50 -5.22 11.98
CA MET A 414 -31.56 -6.27 12.40
C MET A 414 -31.43 -6.44 13.92
N GLY A 415 -32.16 -5.66 14.74
CA GLY A 415 -32.12 -5.75 16.20
C GLY A 415 -30.74 -5.45 16.80
N ILE A 416 -30.01 -4.48 16.25
CA ILE A 416 -28.67 -4.09 16.71
C ILE A 416 -28.65 -2.60 17.03
N LYS A 417 -27.85 -2.18 18.01
CA LYS A 417 -27.74 -0.76 18.39
C LYS A 417 -26.32 -0.30 18.62
N ILE A 418 -26.09 0.98 18.39
CA ILE A 418 -24.81 1.66 18.60
C ILE A 418 -24.81 2.31 19.98
N VAL A 419 -23.74 2.05 20.74
CA VAL A 419 -23.55 2.60 22.08
C VAL A 419 -22.14 3.15 22.23
N ASN A 420 -21.96 4.05 23.20
CA ASN A 420 -20.65 4.54 23.58
C ASN A 420 -19.82 3.41 24.23
N GLU A 421 -18.53 3.31 23.86
CA GLU A 421 -17.65 2.22 24.30
C GLU A 421 -17.43 2.18 25.82
N PHE A 422 -17.45 3.32 26.50
CA PHE A 422 -17.08 3.40 27.91
C PHE A 422 -18.26 3.23 28.87
N ASN A 423 -19.43 3.79 28.51
CA ASN A 423 -20.58 3.85 29.41
C ASN A 423 -21.84 3.20 28.84
N GLN A 424 -21.79 2.69 27.60
CA GLN A 424 -22.89 2.01 26.90
C GLN A 424 -24.17 2.87 26.74
N LYS A 425 -24.08 4.18 26.90
CA LYS A 425 -25.17 5.13 26.65
C LYS A 425 -25.26 5.51 25.15
N PRO A 426 -26.37 6.13 24.71
CA PRO A 426 -26.48 6.66 23.36
C PRO A 426 -25.31 7.59 23.01
N ILE A 427 -24.87 7.54 21.74
CA ILE A 427 -23.70 8.29 21.27
C ILE A 427 -24.02 9.76 21.05
N SER A 428 -22.99 10.62 21.10
CA SER A 428 -23.16 12.05 20.78
C SER A 428 -23.16 12.32 19.27
N TYR A 429 -23.64 13.49 18.85
CA TYR A 429 -23.55 13.92 17.44
C TYR A 429 -22.11 13.97 16.94
N GLY A 430 -21.16 14.43 17.77
CA GLY A 430 -19.74 14.43 17.41
C GLY A 430 -19.20 13.03 17.12
N GLN A 431 -19.59 12.04 17.94
CA GLN A 431 -19.22 10.64 17.70
C GLN A 431 -19.84 10.12 16.40
N SER A 432 -21.11 10.42 16.15
CA SER A 432 -21.78 9.99 14.90
C SER A 432 -21.19 10.68 13.66
N ILE A 433 -20.88 11.97 13.70
CA ILE A 433 -20.21 12.69 12.60
C ILE A 433 -18.87 12.03 12.28
N ILE A 434 -18.03 11.77 13.27
CA ILE A 434 -16.73 11.11 13.07
C ILE A 434 -16.91 9.73 12.44
N ARG A 435 -17.86 8.92 12.95
CA ARG A 435 -18.16 7.58 12.40
C ARG A 435 -18.57 7.63 10.93
N ASN A 436 -19.38 8.61 10.55
CA ASN A 436 -19.97 8.70 9.22
C ASN A 436 -19.04 9.39 8.22
N LEU A 437 -18.24 10.38 8.62
CA LEU A 437 -17.17 10.90 7.77
C LEU A 437 -16.15 9.80 7.41
N LEU A 438 -15.84 8.94 8.38
CA LEU A 438 -14.96 7.79 8.16
C LEU A 438 -15.65 6.63 7.41
N LEU A 439 -16.98 6.66 7.26
CA LEU A 439 -17.71 5.69 6.43
C LEU A 439 -17.29 5.84 4.95
N ILE A 440 -16.90 7.03 4.48
CA ILE A 440 -16.34 7.22 3.13
C ILE A 440 -15.13 6.30 2.92
N ILE A 441 -14.27 6.18 3.92
CA ILE A 441 -13.08 5.31 3.86
C ILE A 441 -13.50 3.84 3.88
N ASP A 442 -14.48 3.48 4.71
CA ASP A 442 -15.01 2.12 4.79
C ASP A 442 -15.68 1.67 3.47
N LEU A 443 -16.17 2.61 2.66
CA LEU A 443 -16.82 2.39 1.36
C LEU A 443 -15.85 2.15 0.20
N ILE A 444 -14.55 2.39 0.39
CA ILE A 444 -13.51 2.10 -0.61
C ILE A 444 -13.19 0.59 -0.57
N PRO A 445 -12.92 -0.09 -1.70
CA PRO A 445 -13.12 0.37 -3.07
C PRO A 445 -14.60 0.37 -3.46
N TYR A 446 -15.04 1.39 -4.20
CA TYR A 446 -16.45 1.57 -4.62
C TYR A 446 -17.03 0.42 -5.46
N LEU A 447 -16.18 -0.45 -6.01
CA LEU A 447 -16.59 -1.67 -6.72
C LEU A 447 -17.21 -2.72 -5.77
N VAL A 448 -16.79 -2.73 -4.50
CA VAL A 448 -17.38 -3.54 -3.41
C VAL A 448 -17.55 -2.64 -2.18
N PRO A 449 -18.58 -1.76 -2.16
CA PRO A 449 -18.80 -0.80 -1.09
C PRO A 449 -18.87 -1.49 0.27
N GLY A 450 -18.07 -1.04 1.24
CA GLY A 450 -18.05 -1.59 2.61
C GLY A 450 -17.04 -2.71 2.84
N LEU A 451 -16.26 -3.11 1.81
CA LEU A 451 -15.23 -4.15 1.94
C LEU A 451 -14.18 -3.78 3.00
N ILE A 452 -13.71 -2.52 3.03
CA ILE A 452 -12.77 -2.07 4.07
C ILE A 452 -13.42 -2.13 5.45
N GLY A 453 -14.65 -1.61 5.60
CA GLY A 453 -15.38 -1.70 6.87
C GLY A 453 -15.55 -3.15 7.36
N PHE A 454 -15.83 -4.08 6.44
CA PHE A 454 -15.96 -5.51 6.69
C PHE A 454 -14.65 -6.13 7.18
N ILE A 455 -13.55 -5.86 6.47
CA ILE A 455 -12.20 -6.31 6.80
C ILE A 455 -11.80 -5.86 8.21
N PHE A 456 -12.05 -4.58 8.55
CA PHE A 456 -11.74 -4.03 9.87
C PHE A 456 -12.62 -4.62 10.98
N SER A 457 -13.92 -4.77 10.72
CA SER A 457 -14.84 -5.36 11.68
C SER A 457 -14.58 -6.85 11.92
N PHE A 458 -14.04 -7.59 10.94
CA PHE A 458 -13.65 -8.99 11.13
C PHE A 458 -12.37 -9.12 11.98
N GLY A 459 -11.41 -8.20 11.80
CA GLY A 459 -10.13 -8.21 12.51
C GLY A 459 -10.13 -7.63 13.92
N SER A 460 -11.23 -7.02 14.35
CA SER A 460 -11.34 -6.35 15.64
C SER A 460 -11.98 -7.28 16.67
N GLU A 461 -11.37 -7.42 17.86
CA GLU A 461 -11.91 -8.21 18.98
C GLU A 461 -13.33 -7.74 19.38
N LYS A 462 -13.60 -6.44 19.26
CA LYS A 462 -14.91 -5.82 19.54
C LYS A 462 -15.80 -5.69 18.29
N LYS A 463 -15.37 -6.29 17.17
CA LYS A 463 -16.01 -6.23 15.84
C LYS A 463 -16.25 -4.79 15.35
N GLN A 464 -15.31 -3.88 15.58
CA GLN A 464 -15.46 -2.45 15.24
C GLN A 464 -14.91 -2.13 13.84
N ARG A 465 -15.60 -1.29 13.05
CA ARG A 465 -15.03 -0.66 11.83
C ARG A 465 -14.16 0.56 12.17
N ILE A 466 -13.49 1.16 11.19
CA ILE A 466 -12.56 2.30 11.40
C ILE A 466 -13.23 3.44 12.17
N GLY A 467 -14.42 3.84 11.71
CA GLY A 467 -15.22 4.88 12.35
C GLY A 467 -15.57 4.56 13.81
N ASP A 468 -15.88 3.30 14.11
CA ASP A 468 -16.25 2.85 15.46
C ASP A 468 -15.09 3.01 16.46
N ILE A 469 -13.88 2.65 16.04
CA ILE A 469 -12.65 2.66 16.85
C ILE A 469 -12.24 4.09 17.19
N ILE A 470 -12.30 4.99 16.21
CA ILE A 470 -11.90 6.39 16.37
C ILE A 470 -12.94 7.12 17.20
N ALA A 471 -14.22 6.92 16.92
CA ALA A 471 -15.31 7.55 17.66
C ALA A 471 -15.56 6.95 19.05
N LYS A 472 -14.87 5.86 19.43
CA LYS A 472 -15.04 5.16 20.72
C LYS A 472 -16.47 4.66 20.94
N THR A 473 -16.92 3.84 20.01
CA THR A 473 -18.31 3.36 19.92
C THR A 473 -18.37 1.88 19.58
N LEU A 474 -19.42 1.20 20.03
CA LEU A 474 -19.64 -0.24 19.86
C LEU A 474 -20.99 -0.49 19.23
N VAL A 475 -21.12 -1.61 18.53
CA VAL A 475 -22.40 -2.11 18.04
C VAL A 475 -22.71 -3.43 18.72
N ILE A 476 -23.79 -3.45 19.49
CA ILE A 476 -24.22 -4.59 20.32
C ILE A 476 -25.59 -5.08 19.85
N LYS A 477 -25.93 -6.34 20.15
CA LYS A 477 -27.32 -6.80 19.97
C LYS A 477 -28.24 -6.05 20.93
N GLU A 478 -29.44 -5.74 20.46
CA GLU A 478 -30.50 -5.22 21.32
C GLU A 478 -31.10 -6.40 22.10
N GLU A 479 -31.05 -6.33 23.43
CA GLU A 479 -31.84 -7.24 24.27
C GLU A 479 -33.31 -6.92 24.02
N ILE A 480 -34.04 -7.92 23.50
CA ILE A 480 -35.49 -7.85 23.27
C ILE A 480 -36.22 -7.86 24.61
#